data_AF-A0A7R9FL63-F1
#
_entry.id   AF-A0A7R9FL63-F1
#
_cell.length_a   1.000
_cell.length_b   1.000
_cell.length_c   1.000
_cell.angle_alpha   90.00
_cell.angle_beta   90.00
_cell.angle_gamma   90.00
#
_symmetry.space_group_name_H-M   'P 1'
#
loop_
_entity.id
_entity.type
_entity.pdbx_description
1 polymer ?
#
loop_
_entity_poly.entity_id
_entity_poly.type
_entity_poly.pdbx_seq_one_letter_code
_entity_poly.pdbx_strand_id
1 'polypeptide(L)'
;MQAWLASELANGDVVAADPKIATNTQWTAWESTLGASSINLTALEERLVDVIWTDQPDYPNDTLIVMNTTFTGATWLSKLENIREQLRGRNADTIVITALDEVAWTLNLRGADVPYTPVFRGYLIVRLNYATLYVPPEKVTQDVRLHLEADGANTSAVVRIKDYDTFWADLQELNNLSTGVWLPSAYSYASGVSRQIFQTIGQSIRQSLASPVLLTKTMKNDVEAAGMRDAHIRDAVALCQMLHRLDEDVESGRQEWDELRVISSLANLRRAQPLNHGLSFPTIAGFGPNSALPHYESNNVTNRVLNTSSLFMLDSGGQYLGESPRIPAGNKRVTTIQTKVMAFQDRYPNSLLHVPGDVFPDGTTDVTRTMHYGTPTNLEREIYTNLLMGCINLASTRFPEGQTLNTLEVLIRAPLYSMGLDYGHGSTHGVGTFLGVHEGTAIT
;
A
#
# COMPACT_ATOMS: atom_id res chain seq x y z
N MET A 1 -16.64 -13.03 14.89
CA MET A 1 -17.22 -11.99 15.80
C MET A 1 -18.75 -12.07 15.83
N GLN A 2 -19.45 -11.84 14.71
CA GLN A 2 -20.91 -11.80 14.66
C GLN A 2 -21.60 -13.10 15.11
N ALA A 3 -21.03 -14.26 14.81
CA ALA A 3 -21.53 -15.55 15.31
C ALA A 3 -21.38 -15.69 16.84
N TRP A 4 -20.33 -15.10 17.42
CA TRP A 4 -20.14 -15.07 18.87
C TRP A 4 -21.09 -14.09 19.54
N LEU A 5 -21.26 -12.88 18.99
CA LEU A 5 -22.28 -11.95 19.50
C LEU A 5 -23.69 -12.58 19.49
N ALA A 6 -24.01 -13.32 18.43
CA ALA A 6 -25.26 -14.05 18.30
C ALA A 6 -25.42 -15.20 19.32
N SER A 7 -24.34 -15.75 19.88
CA SER A 7 -24.40 -16.79 20.92
C SER A 7 -24.47 -16.21 22.33
N GLU A 8 -23.90 -15.02 22.54
CA GLU A 8 -23.80 -14.42 23.89
C GLU A 8 -24.93 -13.45 24.23
N LEU A 9 -25.55 -12.82 23.23
CA LEU A 9 -26.58 -11.80 23.44
C LEU A 9 -27.99 -12.40 23.43
N ALA A 10 -28.89 -11.74 24.16
CA ALA A 10 -30.29 -12.12 24.24
C ALA A 10 -31.12 -11.54 23.07
N ASN A 11 -32.28 -12.15 22.85
CA ASN A 11 -33.28 -11.61 21.93
C ASN A 11 -33.72 -10.21 22.35
N GLY A 12 -33.67 -9.26 21.42
CA GLY A 12 -34.02 -7.85 21.64
C GLY A 12 -32.82 -6.97 22.03
N ASP A 13 -31.65 -7.56 22.31
CA ASP A 13 -30.44 -6.79 22.60
C ASP A 13 -30.05 -5.91 21.41
N VAL A 14 -29.33 -4.82 21.72
CA VAL A 14 -28.89 -3.83 20.74
C VAL A 14 -27.38 -3.86 20.64
N VAL A 15 -26.87 -4.11 19.44
CA VAL A 15 -25.47 -3.90 19.07
C VAL A 15 -25.38 -2.60 18.30
N ALA A 16 -24.48 -1.71 18.70
CA ALA A 16 -24.26 -0.43 18.04
C ALA A 16 -22.86 -0.37 17.42
N ALA A 17 -22.75 0.19 16.22
CA ALA A 17 -21.47 0.39 15.54
C ALA A 17 -21.43 1.72 14.80
N ASP A 18 -20.24 2.32 14.67
CA ASP A 18 -20.04 3.55 13.89
C ASP A 18 -20.15 3.26 12.38
N PRO A 19 -21.18 3.79 11.68
CA PRO A 19 -21.37 3.54 10.26
C PRO A 19 -20.32 4.22 9.37
N LYS A 20 -19.55 5.18 9.89
CA LYS A 20 -18.45 5.85 9.15
C LYS A 20 -17.19 4.99 9.10
N ILE A 21 -17.01 4.07 10.05
CA ILE A 21 -15.85 3.17 10.13
C ILE A 21 -16.18 1.80 9.54
N ALA A 22 -17.34 1.24 9.89
CA ALA A 22 -17.77 -0.06 9.37
C ALA A 22 -18.03 0.01 7.87
N THR A 23 -17.48 -0.93 7.09
CA THR A 23 -17.78 -0.98 5.66
C THR A 23 -19.19 -1.48 5.40
N ASN A 24 -19.78 -1.12 4.26
CA ASN A 24 -21.12 -1.61 3.95
C ASN A 24 -21.18 -3.15 3.87
N THR A 25 -20.11 -3.79 3.40
CA THR A 25 -20.00 -5.25 3.35
C THR A 25 -20.03 -5.85 4.76
N GLN A 26 -19.23 -5.32 5.68
CA GLN A 26 -19.22 -5.75 7.08
C GLN A 26 -20.57 -5.52 7.74
N TRP A 27 -21.15 -4.33 7.57
CA TRP A 27 -22.44 -3.98 8.13
C TRP A 27 -23.54 -4.93 7.68
N THR A 28 -23.62 -5.22 6.38
CA THR A 28 -24.64 -6.13 5.83
C THR A 28 -24.48 -7.54 6.40
N ALA A 29 -23.25 -8.02 6.58
CA ALA A 29 -22.99 -9.31 7.20
C ALA A 29 -23.39 -9.34 8.68
N TRP A 30 -23.13 -8.27 9.43
CA TRP A 30 -23.56 -8.13 10.83
C TRP A 30 -25.08 -8.07 10.94
N GLU A 31 -25.73 -7.20 10.16
CA GLU A 31 -27.18 -7.01 10.12
C GLU A 31 -27.90 -8.34 9.83
N SER A 32 -27.41 -9.09 8.85
CA SER A 32 -27.96 -10.41 8.51
C SER A 32 -27.77 -11.44 9.62
N THR A 33 -26.58 -11.51 10.23
CA THR A 33 -26.29 -12.53 11.26
C THR A 33 -27.00 -12.23 12.57
N LEU A 34 -26.95 -10.98 13.02
CA LEU A 34 -27.57 -10.54 14.28
C LEU A 34 -29.09 -10.54 14.18
N GLY A 35 -29.65 -10.11 13.04
CA GLY A 35 -31.08 -10.14 12.79
C GLY A 35 -31.67 -11.56 12.82
N ALA A 36 -30.90 -12.57 12.40
CA ALA A 36 -31.33 -13.98 12.49
C ALA A 36 -31.49 -14.47 13.95
N SER A 37 -30.83 -13.82 14.90
CA SER A 37 -30.96 -14.05 16.34
C SER A 37 -31.87 -13.02 17.04
N SER A 38 -32.63 -12.23 16.29
CA SER A 38 -33.46 -11.13 16.82
C SER A 38 -32.67 -10.09 17.63
N ILE A 39 -31.41 -9.87 17.28
CA ILE A 39 -30.55 -8.83 17.83
C ILE A 39 -30.58 -7.64 16.87
N ASN A 40 -30.75 -6.44 17.42
CA ASN A 40 -30.86 -5.21 16.64
C ASN A 40 -29.49 -4.58 16.43
N LEU A 41 -29.10 -4.35 15.16
CA LEU A 41 -27.93 -3.55 14.82
C LEU A 41 -28.34 -2.09 14.61
N THR A 42 -27.70 -1.16 15.31
CA THR A 42 -27.96 0.28 15.20
C THR A 42 -26.70 1.10 14.89
N ALA A 43 -26.89 2.23 14.21
CA ALA A 43 -25.83 3.19 13.93
C ALA A 43 -25.54 4.06 15.17
N LEU A 44 -24.26 4.19 15.52
CA LEU A 44 -23.80 5.17 16.50
C LEU A 44 -23.68 6.55 15.83
N GLU A 45 -24.37 7.54 16.38
CA GLU A 45 -24.24 8.94 15.95
C GLU A 45 -22.99 9.61 16.54
N GLU A 46 -22.63 9.25 17.77
CA GLU A 46 -21.46 9.75 18.50
C GLU A 46 -20.44 8.61 18.71
N ARG A 47 -19.16 8.90 18.44
CA ARG A 47 -18.06 7.96 18.68
C ARG A 47 -17.76 7.89 20.17
N LEU A 48 -18.28 6.85 20.82
CA LEU A 48 -18.16 6.69 22.27
C LEU A 48 -16.71 6.62 22.78
N VAL A 49 -15.76 6.14 21.96
CA VAL A 49 -14.33 6.16 22.30
C VAL A 49 -13.79 7.59 22.34
N ASP A 50 -14.13 8.41 21.35
CA ASP A 50 -13.67 9.79 21.25
C ASP A 50 -14.16 10.64 22.45
N VAL A 51 -15.34 10.33 23.00
CA VAL A 51 -15.88 10.99 24.21
C VAL A 51 -14.97 10.80 25.44
N ILE A 52 -14.28 9.65 25.54
CA ILE A 52 -13.44 9.30 26.69
C ILE A 52 -11.94 9.38 26.40
N TRP A 53 -11.54 9.69 25.16
CA TRP A 53 -10.14 9.72 24.73
C TRP A 53 -9.52 11.10 24.97
N THR A 54 -9.09 11.34 26.21
CA THR A 54 -8.63 12.67 26.65
C THR A 54 -7.29 13.12 26.07
N ASP A 55 -6.47 12.18 25.59
CA ASP A 55 -5.12 12.40 25.04
C ASP A 55 -5.01 11.91 23.58
N GLN A 56 -6.10 12.04 22.82
CA GLN A 56 -6.12 11.69 21.41
C GLN A 56 -5.06 12.51 20.64
N PRO A 57 -4.16 11.85 19.88
CA PRO A 57 -3.16 12.55 19.10
C PRO A 57 -3.81 13.33 17.95
N ASP A 58 -3.25 14.50 17.66
CA ASP A 58 -3.63 15.27 16.47
C ASP A 58 -3.35 14.48 15.19
N TYR A 59 -4.14 14.76 14.15
CA TYR A 59 -3.84 14.24 12.82
C TYR A 59 -2.50 14.80 12.29
N PRO A 60 -1.70 14.00 11.56
CA PRO A 60 -0.51 14.50 10.90
C PRO A 60 -0.82 15.69 10.00
N ASN A 61 0.04 16.71 10.00
CA ASN A 61 -0.15 17.95 9.26
C ASN A 61 0.86 18.14 8.12
N ASP A 62 1.41 17.04 7.59
CA ASP A 62 2.30 17.10 6.44
C ASP A 62 1.56 17.59 5.18
N THR A 63 2.24 18.44 4.41
CA THR A 63 1.73 18.97 3.14
C THR A 63 1.77 17.94 2.04
N LEU A 64 0.90 18.08 1.04
CA LEU A 64 0.87 17.16 -0.10
C LEU A 64 2.07 17.36 -1.03
N ILE A 65 2.51 16.26 -1.63
CA ILE A 65 3.59 16.21 -2.61
C ILE A 65 2.99 15.97 -3.99
N VAL A 66 3.36 16.79 -4.97
CA VAL A 66 2.97 16.63 -6.39
C VAL A 66 3.91 15.64 -7.07
N MET A 67 3.32 14.63 -7.73
CA MET A 67 4.04 13.64 -8.51
C MET A 67 4.11 14.07 -9.97
N ASN A 68 5.33 14.26 -10.48
CA ASN A 68 5.56 14.56 -11.90
C ASN A 68 5.22 13.34 -12.78
N THR A 69 4.75 13.57 -14.00
CA THR A 69 4.47 12.52 -14.99
C THR A 69 5.69 11.71 -15.41
N THR A 70 6.90 12.23 -15.20
CA THR A 70 8.14 11.44 -15.37
C THR A 70 8.22 10.24 -14.43
N PHE A 71 7.46 10.25 -13.33
CA PHE A 71 7.35 9.17 -12.35
C PHE A 71 6.09 8.33 -12.60
N THR A 72 4.97 9.01 -12.82
CA THR A 72 3.66 8.34 -12.87
C THR A 72 3.31 7.78 -14.24
N GLY A 73 4.03 8.17 -15.31
CA GLY A 73 3.77 7.76 -16.70
C GLY A 73 2.46 8.27 -17.32
N ALA A 74 1.56 8.84 -16.51
CA ALA A 74 0.26 9.35 -16.92
C ALA A 74 -0.13 10.59 -16.11
N THR A 75 -0.81 11.55 -16.75
CA THR A 75 -1.34 12.74 -16.08
C THR A 75 -2.55 12.36 -15.22
N TRP A 76 -2.83 13.15 -14.18
CA TRP A 76 -4.09 13.00 -13.45
C TRP A 76 -5.30 13.24 -14.36
N LEU A 77 -5.17 14.11 -15.37
CA LEU A 77 -6.21 14.37 -16.35
C LEU A 77 -6.55 13.13 -17.17
N SER A 78 -5.56 12.41 -17.70
CA SER A 78 -5.81 11.16 -18.44
C SER A 78 -6.41 10.08 -17.55
N LYS A 79 -6.01 10.03 -16.26
CA LYS A 79 -6.60 9.13 -15.27
C LYS A 79 -8.07 9.45 -15.00
N LEU A 80 -8.42 10.73 -14.84
CA LEU A 80 -9.82 11.16 -14.70
C LEU A 80 -10.64 10.84 -15.95
N GLU A 81 -10.09 11.04 -17.15
CA GLU A 81 -10.84 10.71 -18.37
C GLU A 81 -11.10 9.20 -18.49
N ASN A 82 -10.13 8.35 -18.12
CA ASN A 82 -10.36 6.91 -18.06
C ASN A 82 -11.49 6.55 -17.08
N ILE A 83 -11.54 7.17 -15.90
CA ILE A 83 -12.64 6.97 -14.94
C ILE A 83 -13.97 7.41 -15.56
N ARG A 84 -14.00 8.54 -16.27
CA ARG A 84 -15.21 9.07 -16.93
C ARG A 84 -15.71 8.19 -18.06
N GLU A 85 -14.81 7.61 -18.85
CA GLU A 85 -15.18 6.61 -19.86
C GLU A 85 -15.85 5.38 -19.21
N GLN A 86 -15.29 4.90 -18.10
CA GLN A 86 -15.87 3.78 -17.35
C GLN A 86 -17.23 4.14 -16.70
N LEU A 87 -17.42 5.39 -16.29
CA LEU A 87 -18.72 5.91 -15.82
C LEU A 87 -19.76 5.90 -16.95
N ARG A 88 -19.41 6.47 -18.12
CA ARG A 88 -20.29 6.51 -19.31
C ARG A 88 -20.72 5.09 -19.72
N GLY A 89 -19.80 4.13 -19.71
CA GLY A 89 -20.10 2.72 -20.03
C GLY A 89 -21.07 2.04 -19.07
N ARG A 90 -21.30 2.61 -17.88
CA ARG A 90 -22.21 2.08 -16.84
C ARG A 90 -23.47 2.92 -16.63
N ASN A 91 -23.74 3.88 -17.52
CA ASN A 91 -24.82 4.86 -17.35
C ASN A 91 -24.76 5.58 -15.98
N ALA A 92 -23.55 5.76 -15.44
CA ALA A 92 -23.29 6.53 -14.24
C ALA A 92 -22.65 7.87 -14.62
N ASP A 93 -22.86 8.89 -13.81
CA ASP A 93 -22.30 10.23 -14.02
C ASP A 93 -21.36 10.68 -12.90
N THR A 94 -21.26 9.88 -11.83
CA THR A 94 -20.53 10.19 -10.60
C THR A 94 -19.90 8.94 -10.00
N ILE A 95 -18.68 9.05 -9.48
CA ILE A 95 -18.07 8.06 -8.57
C ILE A 95 -17.57 8.76 -7.30
N VAL A 96 -17.71 8.08 -6.16
CA VAL A 96 -17.16 8.51 -4.86
C VAL A 96 -15.98 7.61 -4.49
N ILE A 97 -14.78 8.17 -4.46
CA ILE A 97 -13.54 7.47 -4.13
C ILE A 97 -13.14 7.82 -2.70
N THR A 98 -12.99 6.77 -1.88
CA THR A 98 -12.73 6.89 -0.43
C THR A 98 -11.42 6.23 -0.01
N ALA A 99 -10.85 5.34 -0.84
CA ALA A 99 -9.57 4.71 -0.57
C ALA A 99 -8.44 5.71 -0.81
N LEU A 100 -7.59 5.92 0.20
CA LEU A 100 -6.60 7.01 0.18
C LEU A 100 -5.54 6.84 -0.92
N ASP A 101 -5.16 5.59 -1.19
CA ASP A 101 -4.25 5.21 -2.27
C ASP A 101 -4.85 5.48 -3.65
N GLU A 102 -6.15 5.25 -3.83
CA GLU A 102 -6.87 5.61 -5.06
C GLU A 102 -6.94 7.14 -5.24
N VAL A 103 -7.26 7.90 -4.20
CA VAL A 103 -7.26 9.38 -4.26
C VAL A 103 -5.88 9.91 -4.64
N ALA A 104 -4.84 9.42 -3.97
CA ALA A 104 -3.44 9.77 -4.22
C ALA A 104 -3.00 9.42 -5.65
N TRP A 105 -3.30 8.20 -6.11
CA TRP A 105 -2.93 7.74 -7.45
C TRP A 105 -3.67 8.50 -8.56
N THR A 106 -4.97 8.74 -8.41
CA THR A 106 -5.79 9.43 -9.43
C THR A 106 -5.30 10.86 -9.65
N LEU A 107 -4.93 11.56 -8.59
CA LEU A 107 -4.54 12.97 -8.65
C LEU A 107 -3.03 13.19 -8.81
N ASN A 108 -2.22 12.12 -8.89
CA ASN A 108 -0.76 12.22 -8.85
C ASN A 108 -0.28 13.04 -7.63
N LEU A 109 -0.87 12.78 -6.47
CA LEU A 109 -0.52 13.41 -5.20
C LEU A 109 -0.06 12.34 -4.21
N ARG A 110 0.76 12.72 -3.23
CA ARG A 110 1.19 11.87 -2.10
C ARG A 110 1.14 12.68 -0.81
N GLY A 111 1.16 11.96 0.31
CA GLY A 111 1.17 12.55 1.66
C GLY A 111 1.90 11.65 2.65
N ALA A 112 1.74 11.94 3.94
CA ALA A 112 2.40 11.20 5.02
C ALA A 112 1.46 10.92 6.20
N ASP A 113 0.15 10.88 5.96
CA ASP A 113 -0.85 10.77 7.04
C ASP A 113 -0.93 9.36 7.64
N VAL A 114 -0.47 8.37 6.88
CA VAL A 114 -0.43 6.97 7.31
C VAL A 114 1.05 6.55 7.39
N PRO A 115 1.53 6.07 8.57
CA PRO A 115 2.89 5.59 8.69
C PRO A 115 3.24 4.58 7.60
N TYR A 116 4.42 4.77 6.99
CA TYR A 116 4.99 3.90 5.94
C TYR A 116 4.24 3.87 4.60
N THR A 117 3.06 4.48 4.51
CA THR A 117 2.21 4.51 3.32
C THR A 117 2.05 5.95 2.83
N PRO A 118 2.63 6.33 1.68
CA PRO A 118 2.63 7.70 1.14
C PRO A 118 1.26 8.25 0.68
N VAL A 119 0.26 8.25 1.55
CA VAL A 119 -1.11 8.70 1.28
C VAL A 119 -1.51 9.83 2.22
N PHE A 120 -2.61 10.49 1.90
CA PHE A 120 -3.18 11.57 2.71
C PHE A 120 -4.67 11.34 2.89
N ARG A 121 -5.21 11.81 4.02
CA ARG A 121 -6.62 11.79 4.33
C ARG A 121 -7.35 12.71 3.33
N GLY A 122 -8.23 12.11 2.52
CA GLY A 122 -9.04 12.85 1.57
C GLY A 122 -10.13 12.00 0.94
N TYR A 123 -11.13 12.67 0.37
CA TYR A 123 -12.15 12.07 -0.49
C TYR A 123 -12.06 12.68 -1.88
N LEU A 124 -12.43 11.90 -2.90
CA LEU A 124 -12.53 12.40 -4.27
C LEU A 124 -13.89 12.04 -4.86
N ILE A 125 -14.64 13.05 -5.27
CA ILE A 125 -15.85 12.86 -6.07
C ILE A 125 -15.51 13.22 -7.51
N VAL A 126 -15.60 12.24 -8.41
CA VAL A 126 -15.37 12.47 -9.85
C VAL A 126 -16.71 12.45 -10.57
N ARG A 127 -16.99 13.52 -11.32
CA ARG A 127 -18.12 13.62 -12.23
C ARG A 127 -17.64 13.69 -13.68
N LEU A 128 -18.58 13.60 -14.62
CA LEU A 128 -18.28 13.64 -16.05
C LEU A 128 -17.57 14.93 -16.52
N ASN A 129 -17.72 16.04 -15.80
CA ASN A 129 -17.24 17.37 -16.22
C ASN A 129 -16.33 18.09 -15.21
N TYR A 130 -16.21 17.60 -13.97
CA TYR A 130 -15.27 18.11 -12.97
C TYR A 130 -14.97 17.02 -11.94
N ALA A 131 -13.98 17.24 -11.09
CA ALA A 131 -13.80 16.46 -9.87
C ALA A 131 -13.68 17.40 -8.67
N THR A 132 -13.95 16.89 -7.47
CA THR A 132 -13.76 17.62 -6.22
C THR A 132 -12.93 16.78 -5.26
N LEU A 133 -11.76 17.32 -4.89
CA LEU A 133 -10.92 16.80 -3.81
C LEU A 133 -11.35 17.46 -2.50
N TYR A 134 -11.67 16.65 -1.50
CA TYR A 134 -11.93 17.08 -0.12
C TYR A 134 -10.72 16.70 0.73
N VAL A 135 -10.02 17.69 1.26
CA VAL A 135 -8.75 17.51 1.97
C VAL A 135 -8.58 18.64 3.00
N PRO A 136 -7.91 18.39 4.14
CA PRO A 136 -7.64 19.48 5.08
C PRO A 136 -6.89 20.64 4.42
N PRO A 137 -7.38 21.89 4.54
CA PRO A 137 -6.89 23.02 3.76
C PRO A 137 -5.40 23.33 3.97
N GLU A 138 -4.90 23.08 5.17
CA GLU A 138 -3.50 23.27 5.57
C GLU A 138 -2.51 22.37 4.84
N LYS A 139 -2.97 21.25 4.25
CA LYS A 139 -2.12 20.34 3.45
C LYS A 139 -1.88 20.85 2.03
N VAL A 140 -2.67 21.81 1.57
CA VAL A 140 -2.71 22.26 0.16
C VAL A 140 -1.78 23.43 -0.07
N THR A 141 -0.62 23.15 -0.66
CA THR A 141 0.38 24.16 -1.07
C THR A 141 0.00 24.85 -2.37
N GLN A 142 0.74 25.91 -2.74
CA GLN A 142 0.56 26.58 -4.03
C GLN A 142 0.86 25.64 -5.21
N ASP A 143 1.87 24.77 -5.08
CA ASP A 143 2.22 23.81 -6.12
C ASP A 143 1.09 22.80 -6.38
N VAL A 144 0.40 22.37 -5.31
CA VAL A 144 -0.77 21.50 -5.42
C VAL A 144 -1.92 22.20 -6.13
N ARG A 145 -2.17 23.47 -5.81
CA ARG A 145 -3.19 24.29 -6.50
C ARG A 145 -2.87 24.39 -7.99
N LEU A 146 -1.65 24.80 -8.32
CA LEU A 146 -1.20 24.91 -9.71
C LEU A 146 -1.29 23.58 -10.45
N HIS A 147 -0.88 22.46 -9.83
CA HIS A 147 -0.98 21.12 -10.41
C HIS A 147 -2.41 20.72 -10.77
N LEU A 148 -3.38 21.05 -9.91
CA LEU A 148 -4.79 20.72 -10.08
C LEU A 148 -5.59 21.77 -10.90
N GLU A 149 -5.02 22.96 -11.09
CA GLU A 149 -5.56 24.07 -11.87
C GLU A 149 -5.00 24.11 -13.31
N ALA A 150 -3.89 23.42 -13.59
CA ALA A 150 -3.17 23.48 -14.86
C ALA A 150 -3.88 22.72 -16.00
N ASP A 151 -4.98 23.31 -16.51
CA ASP A 151 -5.18 23.47 -17.96
C ASP A 151 -6.23 24.57 -18.20
N GLY A 152 -5.79 25.84 -18.17
CA GLY A 152 -6.60 27.04 -18.37
C GLY A 152 -7.21 27.21 -19.76
N ALA A 153 -7.47 26.13 -20.51
CA ALA A 153 -8.02 26.18 -21.87
C ALA A 153 -9.13 25.16 -22.17
N ASN A 154 -9.51 24.26 -21.25
CA ASN A 154 -10.65 23.34 -21.50
C ASN A 154 -11.48 23.10 -20.23
N THR A 155 -12.73 23.54 -20.25
CA THR A 155 -13.61 23.70 -19.07
C THR A 155 -14.12 22.41 -18.43
N SER A 156 -13.76 21.22 -18.94
CA SER A 156 -14.20 19.91 -18.43
C SER A 156 -13.19 19.22 -17.49
N ALA A 157 -12.04 19.87 -17.22
CA ALA A 157 -10.89 19.25 -16.55
C ALA A 157 -10.58 19.82 -15.15
N VAL A 158 -11.46 20.61 -14.53
CA VAL A 158 -11.13 21.27 -13.25
C VAL A 158 -11.27 20.32 -12.05
N VAL A 159 -10.24 20.26 -11.20
CA VAL A 159 -10.33 19.68 -9.85
C VAL A 159 -10.57 20.79 -8.84
N ARG A 160 -11.75 20.80 -8.24
CA ARG A 160 -12.10 21.72 -7.16
C ARG A 160 -11.49 21.21 -5.86
N ILE A 161 -10.93 22.09 -5.05
CA ILE A 161 -10.43 21.75 -3.72
C ILE A 161 -11.42 22.30 -2.70
N LYS A 162 -11.93 21.43 -1.83
CA LYS A 162 -12.80 21.77 -0.70
C LYS A 162 -12.21 21.26 0.60
N ASP A 163 -12.63 21.89 1.69
CA ASP A 163 -12.33 21.42 3.04
C ASP A 163 -12.85 19.98 3.24
N TYR A 164 -12.05 19.15 3.91
CA TYR A 164 -12.35 17.75 4.19
C TYR A 164 -13.75 17.54 4.78
N ASP A 165 -14.17 18.39 5.73
CA ASP A 165 -15.41 18.19 6.47
C ASP A 165 -16.67 18.53 5.65
N THR A 166 -16.52 19.28 4.55
CA THR A 166 -17.62 19.59 3.64
C THR A 166 -18.07 18.41 2.78
N PHE A 167 -17.29 17.31 2.77
CA PHE A 167 -17.59 16.10 2.01
C PHE A 167 -19.00 15.57 2.26
N TRP A 168 -19.45 15.54 3.52
CA TRP A 168 -20.73 14.94 3.89
C TRP A 168 -21.94 15.70 3.33
N ALA A 169 -21.86 17.04 3.31
CA ALA A 169 -22.90 17.88 2.73
C ALA A 169 -22.99 17.67 1.22
N ASP A 170 -21.86 17.74 0.51
CA ASP A 170 -21.79 17.51 -0.93
C ASP A 170 -22.21 16.06 -1.31
N LEU A 171 -21.88 15.08 -0.49
CA LEU A 171 -22.29 13.68 -0.69
C LEU A 171 -23.82 13.55 -0.68
N GLN A 172 -24.50 14.24 0.24
CA GLN A 172 -25.96 14.25 0.32
C GLN A 172 -26.58 14.92 -0.92
N GLU A 173 -25.99 16.02 -1.41
CA GLU A 173 -26.45 16.73 -2.60
C GLU A 173 -26.41 15.88 -3.88
N LEU A 174 -25.57 14.85 -3.95
CA LEU A 174 -25.51 13.93 -5.10
C LEU A 174 -26.86 13.28 -5.41
N ASN A 175 -27.74 13.09 -4.41
CA ASN A 175 -29.09 12.56 -4.63
C ASN A 175 -29.94 13.42 -5.58
N ASN A 176 -29.67 14.72 -5.64
CA ASN A 176 -30.38 15.66 -6.51
C ASN A 176 -29.61 15.94 -7.80
N LEU A 177 -28.29 15.79 -7.76
CA LEU A 177 -27.41 16.20 -8.86
C LEU A 177 -27.04 15.06 -9.80
N SER A 178 -27.08 13.81 -9.37
CA SER A 178 -26.51 12.66 -10.09
C SER A 178 -27.60 11.74 -10.62
N THR A 179 -27.43 11.26 -11.86
CA THR A 179 -28.30 10.22 -12.43
C THR A 179 -27.85 8.82 -12.05
N GLY A 180 -26.57 8.63 -11.73
CA GLY A 180 -26.02 7.36 -11.30
C GLY A 180 -24.71 7.54 -10.55
N VAL A 181 -24.64 7.01 -9.33
CA VAL A 181 -23.50 7.13 -8.42
C VAL A 181 -22.87 5.77 -8.21
N TRP A 182 -21.62 5.63 -8.65
CA TRP A 182 -20.80 4.46 -8.39
C TRP A 182 -20.14 4.59 -7.02
N LEU A 183 -20.42 3.64 -6.14
CA LEU A 183 -19.74 3.45 -4.88
C LEU A 183 -18.84 2.20 -4.95
N PRO A 184 -17.53 2.32 -4.70
CA PRO A 184 -16.64 1.18 -4.61
C PRO A 184 -17.12 0.11 -3.62
N SER A 185 -17.26 -1.13 -4.09
CA SER A 185 -17.57 -2.29 -3.27
C SER A 185 -16.30 -3.01 -2.80
N ALA A 186 -16.46 -3.96 -1.88
CA ALA A 186 -15.35 -4.84 -1.52
C ALA A 186 -14.84 -5.61 -2.75
N TYR A 187 -13.52 -5.63 -2.93
CA TYR A 187 -12.85 -6.33 -4.03
C TYR A 187 -11.35 -6.50 -3.71
N SER A 188 -10.84 -7.74 -3.84
CA SER A 188 -9.47 -8.07 -3.40
C SER A 188 -9.25 -7.60 -1.95
N TYR A 189 -8.26 -6.75 -1.69
CA TYR A 189 -7.97 -6.17 -0.37
C TYR A 189 -8.82 -4.92 -0.04
N ALA A 190 -9.48 -4.30 -1.01
CA ALA A 190 -10.31 -3.13 -0.75
C ALA A 190 -11.61 -3.54 -0.07
N SER A 191 -11.94 -2.88 1.05
CA SER A 191 -13.14 -3.21 1.84
C SER A 191 -14.42 -2.49 1.36
N GLY A 192 -14.29 -1.60 0.36
CA GLY A 192 -15.37 -0.77 -0.17
C GLY A 192 -15.70 0.45 0.71
N VAL A 193 -16.74 1.19 0.33
CA VAL A 193 -17.19 2.38 1.08
C VAL A 193 -17.76 2.03 2.45
N SER A 194 -17.71 3.01 3.38
CA SER A 194 -18.36 2.89 4.68
C SER A 194 -19.88 2.76 4.57
N ARG A 195 -20.52 2.20 5.59
CA ARG A 195 -21.98 2.08 5.65
C ARG A 195 -22.66 3.44 5.53
N GLN A 196 -22.11 4.46 6.19
CA GLN A 196 -22.65 5.82 6.14
C GLN A 196 -22.67 6.36 4.71
N ILE A 197 -21.57 6.22 3.97
CA ILE A 197 -21.50 6.68 2.57
C ILE A 197 -22.50 5.89 1.71
N PHE A 198 -22.55 4.57 1.89
CA PHE A 198 -23.48 3.71 1.17
C PHE A 198 -24.94 4.10 1.38
N GLN A 199 -25.36 4.34 2.63
CA GLN A 199 -26.74 4.70 2.96
C GLN A 199 -27.12 6.14 2.59
N THR A 200 -26.15 7.06 2.54
CA THR A 200 -26.40 8.47 2.18
C THR A 200 -26.87 8.61 0.73
N ILE A 201 -26.43 7.72 -0.17
CA ILE A 201 -26.84 7.71 -1.58
C ILE A 201 -28.08 6.82 -1.77
N GLY A 202 -29.10 7.41 -2.39
CA GLY A 202 -30.38 6.77 -2.68
C GLY A 202 -30.24 5.47 -3.47
N GLN A 203 -30.99 4.45 -3.06
CA GLN A 203 -30.91 3.11 -3.63
C GLN A 203 -31.17 3.08 -5.16
N SER A 204 -31.99 4.00 -5.68
CA SER A 204 -32.36 4.06 -7.10
C SER A 204 -31.22 4.53 -8.02
N ILE A 205 -30.26 5.30 -7.50
CA ILE A 205 -29.15 5.85 -8.27
C ILE A 205 -27.81 5.20 -7.92
N ARG A 206 -27.75 4.44 -6.83
CA ARG A 206 -26.52 3.82 -6.31
C ARG A 206 -26.16 2.54 -7.09
N GLN A 207 -24.93 2.48 -7.59
CA GLN A 207 -24.31 1.28 -8.15
C GLN A 207 -23.12 0.87 -7.27
N SER A 208 -23.05 -0.40 -6.87
CA SER A 208 -22.00 -0.90 -5.96
C SER A 208 -21.15 -1.95 -6.67
N LEU A 209 -19.95 -1.56 -7.11
CA LEU A 209 -19.02 -2.40 -7.89
C LEU A 209 -17.57 -2.07 -7.50
N ALA A 210 -16.63 -2.96 -7.84
CA ALA A 210 -15.18 -2.73 -7.61
C ALA A 210 -14.72 -1.38 -8.16
N SER A 211 -13.79 -0.69 -7.50
CA SER A 211 -13.33 0.61 -7.99
C SER A 211 -12.65 0.49 -9.36
N PRO A 212 -12.99 1.35 -10.35
CA PRO A 212 -12.26 1.40 -11.61
C PRO A 212 -10.80 1.80 -11.41
N VAL A 213 -10.52 2.63 -10.40
CA VAL A 213 -9.17 3.09 -10.08
C VAL A 213 -8.32 1.95 -9.56
N LEU A 214 -8.89 1.10 -8.69
CA LEU A 214 -8.22 -0.11 -8.22
C LEU A 214 -7.79 -0.98 -9.39
N LEU A 215 -8.71 -1.27 -10.33
CA LEU A 215 -8.40 -2.14 -11.47
C LEU A 215 -7.31 -1.54 -12.37
N THR A 216 -7.37 -0.25 -12.67
CA THR A 216 -6.39 0.41 -13.53
C THR A 216 -5.01 0.54 -12.86
N LYS A 217 -4.94 0.96 -11.59
CA LYS A 217 -3.66 1.21 -10.91
C LYS A 217 -2.86 -0.07 -10.64
N THR A 218 -3.52 -1.22 -10.58
CA THR A 218 -2.84 -2.51 -10.38
C THR A 218 -1.98 -2.92 -11.57
N MET A 219 -2.29 -2.43 -12.77
CA MET A 219 -1.49 -2.63 -13.98
C MET A 219 -0.53 -1.46 -14.15
N LYS A 220 0.72 -1.66 -13.75
CA LYS A 220 1.74 -0.60 -13.78
C LYS A 220 2.10 -0.32 -15.23
N ASN A 221 2.12 0.96 -15.60
CA ASN A 221 2.63 1.36 -16.92
C ASN A 221 4.17 1.20 -16.98
N ASP A 222 4.75 1.34 -18.18
CA ASP A 222 6.19 1.11 -18.37
C ASP A 222 7.09 2.02 -17.51
N VAL A 223 6.64 3.26 -17.22
CA VAL A 223 7.36 4.21 -16.36
C VAL A 223 7.30 3.76 -14.90
N GLU A 224 6.10 3.46 -14.39
CA GLU A 224 5.91 2.95 -13.03
C GLU A 224 6.68 1.62 -12.83
N ALA A 225 6.66 0.72 -13.82
CA ALA A 225 7.38 -0.55 -13.77
C ALA A 225 8.91 -0.37 -13.81
N ALA A 226 9.42 0.60 -14.57
CA ALA A 226 10.84 0.95 -14.57
C ALA A 226 11.27 1.54 -13.22
N GLY A 227 10.47 2.45 -12.65
CA GLY A 227 10.69 3.02 -11.33
C GLY A 227 10.79 1.93 -10.26
N MET A 228 9.87 0.97 -10.28
CA MET A 228 9.87 -0.18 -9.36
C MET A 228 11.16 -1.00 -9.47
N ARG A 229 11.64 -1.31 -10.70
CA ARG A 229 12.90 -2.06 -10.87
C ARG A 229 14.08 -1.33 -10.26
N ASP A 230 14.17 -0.03 -10.51
CA ASP A 230 15.26 0.80 -10.01
C ASP A 230 15.21 0.95 -8.48
N ALA A 231 14.03 1.08 -7.89
CA ALA A 231 13.84 1.07 -6.44
C ALA A 231 14.33 -0.25 -5.82
N HIS A 232 13.97 -1.39 -6.42
CA HIS A 232 14.41 -2.71 -5.97
C HIS A 232 15.93 -2.90 -6.08
N ILE A 233 16.59 -2.35 -7.12
CA ILE A 233 18.06 -2.40 -7.24
C ILE A 233 18.73 -1.66 -6.08
N ARG A 234 18.25 -0.46 -5.73
CA ARG A 234 18.80 0.32 -4.60
C ARG A 234 18.56 -0.38 -3.27
N ASP A 235 17.35 -0.89 -3.07
CA ASP A 235 17.00 -1.61 -1.85
C ASP A 235 17.84 -2.88 -1.69
N ALA A 236 18.10 -3.60 -2.78
CA ALA A 236 18.97 -4.77 -2.79
C ALA A 236 20.41 -4.42 -2.39
N VAL A 237 20.94 -3.24 -2.74
CA VAL A 237 22.26 -2.80 -2.26
C VAL A 237 22.28 -2.68 -0.74
N ALA A 238 21.28 -2.02 -0.14
CA ALA A 238 21.19 -1.89 1.32
C ALA A 238 21.05 -3.25 2.00
N LEU A 239 20.22 -4.15 1.45
CA LEU A 239 20.04 -5.50 1.98
C LEU A 239 21.33 -6.33 1.88
N CYS A 240 22.01 -6.33 0.73
CA CYS A 240 23.28 -7.03 0.55
C CYS A 240 24.35 -6.53 1.52
N GLN A 241 24.43 -5.22 1.76
CA GLN A 241 25.34 -4.64 2.76
C GLN A 241 25.02 -5.13 4.18
N MET A 242 23.74 -5.21 4.53
CA MET A 242 23.29 -5.72 5.83
C MET A 242 23.62 -7.20 5.99
N LEU A 243 23.25 -8.02 5.01
CA LEU A 243 23.50 -9.46 5.02
C LEU A 243 24.99 -9.76 5.09
N HIS A 244 25.82 -9.04 4.32
CA HIS A 244 27.27 -9.16 4.38
C HIS A 244 27.81 -8.89 5.80
N ARG A 245 27.36 -7.82 6.46
CA ARG A 245 27.77 -7.51 7.84
C ARG A 245 27.38 -8.62 8.82
N LEU A 246 26.17 -9.17 8.70
CA LEU A 246 25.71 -10.24 9.59
C LEU A 246 26.52 -11.52 9.39
N ASP A 247 26.72 -11.93 8.14
CA ASP A 247 27.51 -13.10 7.76
C ASP A 247 28.91 -13.02 8.37
N GLU A 248 29.55 -11.86 8.19
CA GLU A 248 30.89 -11.59 8.67
C GLU A 248 31.01 -11.50 10.19
N ASP A 249 30.06 -10.88 10.88
CA ASP A 249 30.18 -10.58 12.31
C ASP A 249 29.64 -11.69 13.21
N VAL A 250 28.53 -12.32 12.83
CA VAL A 250 27.86 -13.35 13.66
C VAL A 250 28.69 -14.62 13.69
N GLU A 251 29.23 -15.07 12.55
CA GLU A 251 30.07 -16.27 12.50
C GLU A 251 31.40 -16.09 13.23
N SER A 252 32.02 -14.92 13.10
CA SER A 252 33.32 -14.63 13.70
C SER A 252 33.25 -14.20 15.17
N GLY A 253 32.06 -13.85 15.67
CA GLY A 253 31.88 -13.24 16.98
C GLY A 253 32.54 -11.86 17.12
N ARG A 254 32.88 -11.19 15.99
CA ARG A 254 33.56 -9.88 16.00
C ARG A 254 32.69 -8.77 16.56
N GLN A 255 31.37 -8.87 16.38
CA GLN A 255 30.41 -7.89 16.85
C GLN A 255 29.10 -8.56 17.24
N GLU A 256 28.54 -8.15 18.39
CA GLU A 256 27.24 -8.64 18.84
C GLU A 256 26.11 -7.95 18.05
N TRP A 257 25.20 -8.77 17.53
CA TRP A 257 24.00 -8.34 16.83
C TRP A 257 22.78 -8.83 17.58
N ASP A 258 21.80 -7.96 17.76
CA ASP A 258 20.46 -8.30 18.22
C ASP A 258 19.42 -7.81 17.21
N GLU A 259 18.17 -8.25 17.37
CA GLU A 259 17.08 -7.95 16.43
C GLU A 259 16.90 -6.43 16.24
N LEU A 260 16.90 -5.65 17.33
CA LEU A 260 16.75 -4.19 17.30
C LEU A 260 17.93 -3.48 16.60
N ARG A 261 19.15 -3.98 16.77
CA ARG A 261 20.33 -3.47 16.07
C ARG A 261 20.26 -3.78 14.58
N VAL A 262 19.75 -4.95 14.18
CA VAL A 262 19.52 -5.24 12.75
C VAL A 262 18.50 -4.28 12.16
N ILE A 263 17.36 -4.09 12.82
CA ILE A 263 16.29 -3.17 12.38
C ILE A 263 16.85 -1.76 12.16
N SER A 264 17.52 -1.19 13.17
CA SER A 264 18.05 0.16 13.10
C SER A 264 19.19 0.30 12.08
N SER A 265 20.06 -0.70 11.96
CA SER A 265 21.17 -0.69 11.00
C SER A 265 20.70 -0.79 9.56
N LEU A 266 19.73 -1.67 9.26
CA LEU A 266 19.17 -1.79 7.93
C LEU A 266 18.40 -0.54 7.51
N ALA A 267 17.63 0.06 8.44
CA ALA A 267 16.96 1.34 8.19
C ALA A 267 17.97 2.45 7.84
N ASN A 268 19.13 2.49 8.51
CA ASN A 268 20.18 3.44 8.19
C ASN A 268 20.83 3.18 6.82
N LEU A 269 21.05 1.91 6.46
CA LEU A 269 21.57 1.53 5.13
C LEU A 269 20.60 1.91 4.00
N ARG A 270 19.30 1.73 4.21
CA ARG A 270 18.25 2.19 3.29
C ARG A 270 18.18 3.69 3.19
N ARG A 271 18.22 4.42 4.31
CA ARG A 271 18.23 5.89 4.32
C ARG A 271 19.43 6.47 3.57
N ALA A 272 20.56 5.75 3.53
CA ALA A 272 21.73 6.13 2.76
C ALA A 272 21.58 5.89 1.24
N GLN A 273 20.59 5.11 0.80
CA GLN A 273 20.31 4.94 -0.61
C GLN A 273 19.67 6.21 -1.20
N PRO A 274 20.05 6.61 -2.43
CA PRO A 274 19.40 7.73 -3.11
C PRO A 274 17.89 7.53 -3.17
N LEU A 275 17.14 8.62 -3.00
CA LEU A 275 15.69 8.67 -3.16
C LEU A 275 14.91 7.86 -2.11
N ASN A 276 15.54 7.36 -1.04
CA ASN A 276 14.81 6.71 0.04
C ASN A 276 13.98 7.75 0.83
N HIS A 277 12.70 7.45 0.99
CA HIS A 277 11.72 8.25 1.73
C HIS A 277 11.22 7.53 3.00
N GLY A 278 12.02 6.58 3.51
CA GLY A 278 11.68 5.79 4.70
C GLY A 278 11.35 4.34 4.39
N LEU A 279 10.78 3.67 5.38
CA LEU A 279 10.38 2.26 5.31
C LEU A 279 8.98 2.13 4.70
N SER A 280 8.70 1.00 4.06
CA SER A 280 7.36 0.65 3.55
C SER A 280 6.48 -0.07 4.58
N PHE A 281 7.09 -0.59 5.65
CA PHE A 281 6.45 -1.14 6.85
C PHE A 281 7.48 -1.28 7.99
N PRO A 282 7.08 -1.50 9.26
CA PRO A 282 8.02 -1.81 10.34
C PRO A 282 8.82 -3.07 10.00
N THR A 283 10.16 -2.99 10.06
CA THR A 283 11.00 -4.16 9.80
C THR A 283 10.77 -5.25 10.84
N ILE A 284 10.51 -6.47 10.38
CA ILE A 284 10.39 -7.66 11.22
C ILE A 284 11.76 -8.35 11.22
N ALA A 285 12.36 -8.47 12.40
CA ALA A 285 13.61 -9.17 12.61
C ALA A 285 13.41 -10.18 13.74
N GLY A 286 13.31 -11.47 13.41
CA GLY A 286 13.04 -12.54 14.37
C GLY A 286 14.16 -13.58 14.38
N PHE A 287 14.77 -13.82 15.53
CA PHE A 287 15.77 -14.86 15.75
C PHE A 287 15.21 -16.04 16.55
N GLY A 288 15.43 -17.27 16.07
CA GLY A 288 14.93 -18.49 16.68
C GLY A 288 13.40 -18.48 16.81
N PRO A 289 12.81 -18.74 17.99
CA PRO A 289 11.34 -18.81 18.15
C PRO A 289 10.59 -17.54 17.71
N ASN A 290 11.24 -16.36 17.75
CA ASN A 290 10.65 -15.12 17.28
C ASN A 290 10.38 -15.15 15.76
N SER A 291 11.17 -15.91 14.98
CA SER A 291 10.99 -16.05 13.53
C SER A 291 9.76 -16.87 13.15
N ALA A 292 9.11 -17.54 14.10
CA ALA A 292 7.90 -18.34 13.85
C ALA A 292 6.61 -17.48 13.86
N LEU A 293 6.70 -16.20 14.21
CA LEU A 293 5.58 -15.27 14.28
C LEU A 293 5.60 -14.35 13.04
N PRO A 294 4.65 -14.49 12.09
CA PRO A 294 4.68 -13.74 10.83
C PRO A 294 4.75 -12.22 11.00
N HIS A 295 4.03 -11.67 11.98
CA HIS A 295 4.04 -10.23 12.29
C HIS A 295 4.70 -9.96 13.65
N TYR A 296 5.89 -10.53 13.86
CA TYR A 296 6.67 -10.27 15.07
C TYR A 296 7.14 -8.82 15.13
N GLU A 297 6.86 -8.15 16.25
CA GLU A 297 7.41 -6.82 16.54
C GLU A 297 8.48 -6.93 17.64
N SER A 298 9.73 -6.72 17.24
CA SER A 298 10.87 -6.69 18.16
C SER A 298 10.72 -5.54 19.15
N ASN A 299 10.96 -5.82 20.43
CA ASN A 299 10.94 -4.81 21.48
C ASN A 299 11.95 -5.16 22.58
N ASN A 300 12.21 -4.23 23.50
CA ASN A 300 13.22 -4.41 24.54
C ASN A 300 13.01 -5.65 25.44
N VAL A 301 11.79 -6.18 25.52
CA VAL A 301 11.46 -7.37 26.32
C VAL A 301 11.70 -8.66 25.55
N THR A 302 11.40 -8.67 24.24
CA THR A 302 11.47 -9.87 23.40
C THR A 302 12.73 -9.96 22.54
N ASN A 303 13.55 -8.90 22.52
CA ASN A 303 14.79 -8.76 21.74
C ASN A 303 15.77 -9.91 22.02
N ARG A 304 16.25 -10.56 20.97
CA ARG A 304 17.21 -11.66 21.06
C ARG A 304 18.52 -11.33 20.36
N VAL A 305 19.62 -11.76 20.99
CA VAL A 305 20.96 -11.74 20.38
C VAL A 305 21.05 -12.84 19.34
N LEU A 306 21.46 -12.48 18.13
CA LEU A 306 21.72 -13.39 17.02
C LEU A 306 22.99 -14.21 17.33
N ASN A 307 22.93 -15.50 17.02
CA ASN A 307 24.07 -16.41 17.09
C ASN A 307 23.89 -17.56 16.08
N THR A 308 24.76 -18.57 16.15
CA THR A 308 24.82 -19.67 15.17
C THR A 308 23.86 -20.83 15.45
N SER A 309 22.99 -20.73 16.48
CA SER A 309 22.19 -21.85 16.97
C SER A 309 20.82 -22.00 16.32
N SER A 310 20.37 -21.02 15.53
CA SER A 310 19.01 -21.05 14.97
C SER A 310 18.87 -20.13 13.75
N LEU A 311 17.68 -20.17 13.15
CA LEU A 311 17.29 -19.34 12.03
C LEU A 311 17.13 -17.87 12.45
N PHE A 312 17.44 -16.96 11.52
CA PHE A 312 17.13 -15.55 11.58
C PHE A 312 16.26 -15.19 10.38
N MET A 313 15.08 -14.61 10.61
CA MET A 313 14.19 -14.10 9.58
C MET A 313 14.21 -12.57 9.60
N LEU A 314 14.34 -11.99 8.42
CA LEU A 314 14.37 -10.55 8.20
C LEU A 314 13.38 -10.21 7.08
N ASP A 315 12.30 -9.53 7.44
CA ASP A 315 11.29 -9.03 6.51
C ASP A 315 11.22 -7.50 6.56
N SER A 316 11.38 -6.85 5.42
CA SER A 316 11.62 -5.41 5.40
C SER A 316 11.47 -4.78 4.01
N GLY A 317 11.19 -3.48 3.96
CA GLY A 317 11.12 -2.75 2.70
C GLY A 317 11.28 -1.24 2.85
N GLY A 318 11.38 -0.55 1.71
CA GLY A 318 11.58 0.88 1.62
C GLY A 318 10.61 1.58 0.67
N GLN A 319 10.37 2.85 0.92
CA GLN A 319 9.70 3.77 0.00
C GLN A 319 10.75 4.59 -0.74
N TYR A 320 10.61 4.71 -2.05
CA TYR A 320 11.52 5.47 -2.90
C TYR A 320 10.75 6.46 -3.77
N LEU A 321 11.20 7.71 -3.81
CA LEU A 321 10.60 8.77 -4.62
C LEU A 321 11.70 9.60 -5.25
N GLY A 322 11.68 9.72 -6.57
CA GLY A 322 12.60 10.59 -7.28
C GLY A 322 12.28 12.06 -7.08
N GLU A 323 13.32 12.88 -6.97
CA GLU A 323 13.13 14.34 -6.92
C GLU A 323 12.74 14.87 -8.30
N SER A 324 11.71 15.70 -8.38
CA SER A 324 11.50 16.51 -9.57
C SER A 324 12.71 17.46 -9.72
N PRO A 325 13.24 17.67 -10.94
CA PRO A 325 14.28 18.68 -11.13
C PRO A 325 13.72 20.03 -10.67
N ARG A 326 14.20 20.50 -9.51
CA ARG A 326 13.93 21.88 -9.07
C ARG A 326 14.38 22.77 -10.20
N ILE A 327 13.48 23.55 -10.80
CA ILE A 327 13.86 24.60 -11.75
C ILE A 327 14.85 25.49 -10.98
N PRO A 328 16.15 25.53 -11.35
CA PRO A 328 17.12 26.27 -10.57
C PRO A 328 16.80 27.76 -10.71
N ALA A 329 16.45 28.41 -9.61
CA ALA A 329 16.52 29.86 -9.53
C ALA A 329 18.00 30.25 -9.65
N GLY A 330 18.42 30.62 -10.86
CA GLY A 330 19.65 31.36 -11.13
C GLY A 330 20.96 30.60 -10.93
N ASN A 331 21.60 30.25 -12.05
CA ASN A 331 23.04 30.24 -12.29
C ASN A 331 23.97 30.01 -11.08
N LYS A 332 24.28 28.74 -10.76
CA LYS A 332 25.60 28.34 -10.25
C LYS A 332 25.99 26.98 -10.82
N ARG A 333 27.02 26.97 -11.69
CA ARG A 333 27.74 25.76 -12.08
C ARG A 333 28.34 25.15 -10.81
N VAL A 334 27.90 23.96 -10.43
CA VAL A 334 28.61 23.11 -9.47
C VAL A 334 29.08 21.88 -10.24
N THR A 335 30.39 21.74 -10.34
CA THR A 335 31.07 20.60 -10.95
C THR A 335 31.09 19.46 -9.94
N THR A 336 30.37 18.37 -10.21
CA THR A 336 30.37 17.18 -9.36
C THR A 336 31.66 16.39 -9.59
N ILE A 337 32.40 16.15 -8.51
CA ILE A 337 33.58 15.27 -8.48
C ILE A 337 33.08 13.82 -8.56
N GLN A 338 33.49 13.10 -9.61
CA GLN A 338 33.27 11.67 -9.76
C GLN A 338 34.12 10.90 -8.74
N THR A 339 33.48 10.18 -7.82
CA THR A 339 34.14 9.09 -7.09
C THR A 339 33.94 7.80 -7.88
N LYS A 340 34.99 7.34 -8.57
CA LYS A 340 35.05 6.03 -9.23
C LYS A 340 34.97 4.93 -8.17
N VAL A 341 33.92 4.12 -8.20
CA VAL A 341 33.99 2.73 -7.72
C VAL A 341 34.00 1.85 -8.99
N MET A 342 35.20 1.39 -9.36
CA MET A 342 35.37 0.35 -10.37
C MET A 342 35.41 -1.01 -9.68
N ALA A 343 34.51 -1.92 -10.08
CA ALA A 343 34.82 -3.27 -10.57
C ALA A 343 33.60 -4.19 -10.39
N PHE A 344 33.01 -4.61 -11.52
CA PHE A 344 32.37 -5.91 -11.83
C PHE A 344 31.53 -5.68 -13.10
N GLN A 345 32.19 -5.56 -14.25
CA GLN A 345 31.52 -5.21 -15.51
C GLN A 345 31.84 -6.16 -16.67
N ASP A 346 32.20 -7.41 -16.37
CA ASP A 346 32.44 -8.42 -17.41
C ASP A 346 31.70 -9.72 -17.06
N ARG A 347 30.38 -9.78 -17.32
CA ARG A 347 29.64 -11.03 -17.69
C ARG A 347 28.11 -10.92 -17.91
N TYR A 348 27.57 -9.79 -18.36
CA TYR A 348 26.17 -9.74 -18.82
C TYR A 348 26.06 -8.99 -20.15
N PRO A 349 25.28 -9.49 -21.13
CA PRO A 349 25.07 -8.78 -22.40
C PRO A 349 24.45 -7.40 -22.13
N ASN A 350 25.03 -6.38 -22.77
CA ASN A 350 24.76 -4.93 -22.62
C ASN A 350 23.37 -4.45 -23.08
N SER A 351 22.28 -5.15 -22.74
CA SER A 351 20.92 -4.72 -23.07
C SER A 351 20.02 -4.42 -21.86
N LEU A 352 20.55 -4.46 -20.64
CA LEU A 352 19.79 -4.17 -19.40
C LEU A 352 20.34 -3.02 -18.56
N LEU A 353 21.48 -2.43 -18.95
CA LEU A 353 22.00 -1.22 -18.32
C LEU A 353 21.53 -0.01 -19.15
N HIS A 354 20.42 0.56 -18.71
CA HIS A 354 19.86 1.79 -19.27
C HIS A 354 20.89 2.93 -19.18
N VAL A 355 20.91 3.76 -20.22
CA VAL A 355 21.85 4.87 -20.43
C VAL A 355 21.69 5.90 -19.29
N PRO A 356 22.78 6.47 -18.72
CA PRO A 356 22.66 7.52 -17.73
C PRO A 356 22.20 8.83 -18.42
N GLY A 357 20.95 9.20 -18.17
CA GLY A 357 20.33 10.43 -18.66
C GLY A 357 18.82 10.44 -18.43
N ASP A 358 18.42 10.82 -17.21
CA ASP A 358 17.10 11.34 -16.82
C ASP A 358 15.87 10.39 -16.86
N VAL A 359 15.92 9.30 -16.08
CA VAL A 359 14.71 8.69 -15.51
C VAL A 359 14.89 8.65 -14.00
N PHE A 360 14.08 9.43 -13.29
CA PHE A 360 14.09 9.49 -11.84
C PHE A 360 13.08 8.44 -11.34
N PRO A 361 13.47 7.47 -10.49
CA PRO A 361 12.59 6.37 -10.12
C PRO A 361 11.81 6.60 -8.83
N ASP A 362 10.59 6.09 -8.80
CA ASP A 362 9.76 5.90 -7.63
C ASP A 362 9.38 4.42 -7.49
N GLY A 363 9.12 3.98 -6.25
CA GLY A 363 8.72 2.60 -6.01
C GLY A 363 8.61 2.25 -4.54
N THR A 364 8.02 1.10 -4.29
CA THR A 364 7.85 0.51 -2.96
C THR A 364 8.47 -0.88 -3.00
N THR A 365 9.29 -1.23 -2.01
CA THR A 365 9.92 -2.55 -1.93
C THR A 365 9.40 -3.33 -0.74
N ASP A 366 9.50 -4.65 -0.87
CA ASP A 366 9.17 -5.64 0.15
C ASP A 366 10.03 -6.88 -0.09
N VAL A 367 10.76 -7.32 0.93
CA VAL A 367 11.66 -8.46 0.81
C VAL A 367 11.89 -9.16 2.15
N THR A 368 11.60 -10.46 2.16
CA THR A 368 11.94 -11.37 3.24
C THR A 368 13.15 -12.23 2.89
N ARG A 369 14.04 -12.45 3.86
CA ARG A 369 15.10 -13.48 3.83
C ARG A 369 15.14 -14.23 5.14
N THR A 370 15.41 -15.53 5.05
CA THR A 370 15.66 -16.40 6.20
C THR A 370 17.05 -16.99 6.06
N MET A 371 17.87 -16.84 7.11
CA MET A 371 19.27 -17.24 7.14
C MET A 371 19.55 -18.12 8.37
N HIS A 372 20.68 -18.82 8.34
CA HIS A 372 21.23 -19.56 9.48
C HIS A 372 22.75 -19.36 9.49
N TYR A 373 23.33 -18.91 10.61
CA TYR A 373 24.78 -18.60 10.71
C TYR A 373 25.62 -19.73 11.31
N GLY A 374 25.01 -20.89 11.54
CA GLY A 374 25.70 -22.14 11.88
C GLY A 374 25.21 -23.30 11.03
N THR A 375 25.07 -24.49 11.62
CA THR A 375 24.54 -25.67 10.92
C THR A 375 23.04 -25.83 11.19
N PRO A 376 22.16 -25.60 10.19
CA PRO A 376 20.72 -25.84 10.36
C PRO A 376 20.43 -27.34 10.48
N THR A 377 19.38 -27.67 11.23
CA THR A 377 18.86 -29.03 11.38
C THR A 377 18.31 -29.57 10.06
N ASN A 378 18.15 -30.89 9.96
CA ASN A 378 17.54 -31.52 8.79
C ASN A 378 16.11 -31.01 8.53
N LEU A 379 15.32 -30.81 9.60
CA LEU A 379 13.95 -30.32 9.50
C LEU A 379 13.89 -28.88 8.99
N GLU A 380 14.73 -27.98 9.52
CA GLU A 380 14.80 -26.58 9.05
C GLU A 380 15.16 -26.52 7.56
N ARG A 381 16.13 -27.34 7.13
CA ARG A 381 16.52 -27.43 5.71
C ARG A 381 15.38 -27.96 4.84
N GLU A 382 14.67 -28.98 5.30
CA GLU A 382 13.57 -29.60 4.57
C GLU A 382 12.41 -28.62 4.38
N ILE A 383 12.00 -27.93 5.45
CA ILE A 383 10.93 -26.91 5.41
C ILE A 383 11.35 -25.75 4.49
N TYR A 384 12.54 -25.20 4.68
CA TYR A 384 13.04 -24.09 3.87
C TYR A 384 13.11 -24.48 2.39
N THR A 385 13.61 -25.67 2.08
CA THR A 385 13.74 -26.15 0.69
C THR A 385 12.37 -26.31 0.04
N ASN A 386 11.38 -26.87 0.74
CA ASN A 386 10.04 -27.03 0.19
C ASN A 386 9.35 -25.68 -0.03
N LEU A 387 9.48 -24.74 0.91
CA LEU A 387 8.99 -23.37 0.69
C LEU A 387 9.67 -22.71 -0.52
N LEU A 388 10.99 -22.83 -0.63
CA LEU A 388 11.75 -22.29 -1.76
C LEU A 388 11.32 -22.92 -3.09
N MET A 389 11.08 -24.23 -3.13
CA MET A 389 10.53 -24.91 -4.31
C MET A 389 9.18 -24.30 -4.70
N GLY A 390 8.31 -24.02 -3.73
CA GLY A 390 7.04 -23.36 -3.97
C GLY A 390 7.20 -21.96 -4.57
N CYS A 391 8.10 -21.15 -4.01
CA CYS A 391 8.43 -19.83 -4.55
C CYS A 391 8.96 -19.91 -5.99
N ILE A 392 9.86 -20.86 -6.27
CA ILE A 392 10.40 -21.10 -7.61
C ILE A 392 9.31 -21.55 -8.58
N ASN A 393 8.42 -22.45 -8.15
CA ASN A 393 7.29 -22.91 -8.95
C ASN A 393 6.43 -21.74 -9.39
N LEU A 394 6.03 -20.87 -8.45
CA LEU A 394 5.22 -19.69 -8.78
C LEU A 394 5.98 -18.74 -9.71
N ALA A 395 7.24 -18.40 -9.40
CA ALA A 395 8.03 -17.45 -10.17
C ALA A 395 8.39 -17.92 -11.60
N SER A 396 8.42 -19.24 -11.84
CA SER A 396 8.79 -19.83 -13.14
C SER A 396 7.60 -20.35 -13.95
N THR A 397 6.42 -20.47 -13.35
CA THR A 397 5.23 -20.98 -14.04
C THR A 397 4.72 -19.99 -15.07
N ARG A 398 4.45 -20.49 -16.27
CA ARG A 398 3.70 -19.77 -17.32
C ARG A 398 2.23 -20.17 -17.23
N PHE A 399 1.34 -19.19 -17.16
CA PHE A 399 -0.10 -19.40 -17.06
C PHE A 399 -0.84 -18.47 -18.03
N PRO A 400 -2.07 -18.80 -18.44
CA PRO A 400 -2.89 -17.92 -19.28
C PRO A 400 -3.16 -16.58 -18.59
N GLU A 401 -3.29 -15.50 -19.37
CA GLU A 401 -3.93 -14.26 -18.88
C GLU A 401 -5.36 -14.59 -18.38
N GLY A 402 -5.85 -13.93 -17.34
CA GLY A 402 -7.12 -14.31 -16.70
C GLY A 402 -6.99 -14.93 -15.29
N GLN A 403 -5.81 -15.42 -14.93
CA GLN A 403 -5.65 -16.23 -13.71
C GLN A 403 -5.60 -15.37 -12.44
N THR A 404 -6.16 -15.92 -11.36
CA THR A 404 -6.20 -15.25 -10.06
C THR A 404 -5.07 -15.74 -9.15
N LEU A 405 -4.67 -14.94 -8.16
CA LEU A 405 -3.75 -15.42 -7.12
C LEU A 405 -4.26 -16.70 -6.45
N ASN A 406 -5.58 -16.80 -6.20
CA ASN A 406 -6.19 -17.98 -5.59
C ASN A 406 -6.00 -19.25 -6.45
N THR A 407 -5.98 -19.14 -7.79
CA THR A 407 -5.76 -20.31 -8.65
C THR A 407 -4.28 -20.71 -8.72
N LEU A 408 -3.37 -19.78 -8.45
CA LEU A 408 -1.92 -20.01 -8.44
C LEU A 408 -1.37 -20.36 -7.05
N GLU A 409 -2.13 -20.11 -5.98
CA GLU A 409 -1.76 -20.32 -4.57
C GLU A 409 -1.28 -21.76 -4.29
N VAL A 410 -1.86 -22.75 -4.97
CA VAL A 410 -1.45 -24.15 -4.82
C VAL A 410 -0.01 -24.41 -5.27
N LEU A 411 0.53 -23.63 -6.22
CA LEU A 411 1.89 -23.83 -6.74
C LEU A 411 2.95 -23.63 -5.67
N ILE A 412 2.73 -22.64 -4.79
CA ILE A 412 3.63 -22.34 -3.69
C ILE A 412 3.39 -23.23 -2.47
N ARG A 413 2.13 -23.63 -2.21
CA ARG A 413 1.80 -24.47 -1.04
C ARG A 413 2.04 -25.96 -1.25
N ALA A 414 1.94 -26.46 -2.48
CA ALA A 414 2.01 -27.90 -2.77
C ALA A 414 3.25 -28.62 -2.20
N PRO A 415 4.47 -28.06 -2.26
CA PRO A 415 5.63 -28.69 -1.63
C PRO A 415 5.49 -28.83 -0.10
N LEU A 416 4.99 -27.80 0.59
CA LEU A 416 4.75 -27.87 2.03
C LEU A 416 3.60 -28.84 2.39
N TYR A 417 2.53 -28.87 1.58
CA TYR A 417 1.46 -29.84 1.74
C TYR A 417 1.94 -31.29 1.63
N SER A 418 2.96 -31.56 0.81
CA SER A 418 3.55 -32.90 0.72
C SER A 418 4.23 -33.35 2.02
N MET A 419 4.62 -32.39 2.88
CA MET A 419 5.15 -32.63 4.22
C MET A 419 4.05 -32.64 5.31
N GLY A 420 2.79 -32.40 4.95
CA GLY A 420 1.71 -32.17 5.91
C GLY A 420 1.79 -30.82 6.62
N LEU A 421 2.46 -29.83 6.02
CA LEU A 421 2.64 -28.49 6.57
C LEU A 421 1.87 -27.42 5.79
N ASP A 422 1.54 -26.31 6.45
CA ASP A 422 0.94 -25.11 5.86
C ASP A 422 1.38 -23.86 6.64
N TYR A 423 1.06 -22.66 6.14
CA TYR A 423 1.28 -21.37 6.81
C TYR A 423 0.00 -20.51 6.84
N GLY A 424 -0.19 -19.77 7.94
CA GLY A 424 -1.44 -19.09 8.30
C GLY A 424 -1.69 -17.71 7.69
N HIS A 425 -1.09 -17.40 6.54
CA HIS A 425 -1.27 -16.14 5.81
C HIS A 425 -1.31 -16.38 4.29
N GLY A 426 -1.71 -15.37 3.49
CA GLY A 426 -1.67 -15.46 2.02
C GLY A 426 -0.24 -15.52 1.49
N SER A 427 -0.05 -16.11 0.30
CA SER A 427 1.28 -16.28 -0.30
C SER A 427 1.85 -15.03 -0.94
N THR A 428 0.97 -14.16 -1.45
CA THR A 428 1.34 -13.02 -2.30
C THR A 428 0.33 -11.88 -2.14
N HIS A 429 0.75 -10.68 -2.51
CA HIS A 429 -0.08 -9.48 -2.60
C HIS A 429 0.44 -8.58 -3.73
N GLY A 430 -0.38 -7.60 -4.13
CA GLY A 430 0.08 -6.51 -4.98
C GLY A 430 0.96 -5.54 -4.19
N VAL A 431 1.80 -4.79 -4.90
CA VAL A 431 2.63 -3.71 -4.35
C VAL A 431 2.39 -2.45 -5.18
N GLY A 432 2.09 -1.33 -4.53
CA GLY A 432 1.88 -0.05 -5.20
C GLY A 432 3.19 0.65 -5.57
N THR A 433 3.15 1.60 -6.52
CA THR A 433 4.32 2.40 -6.90
C THR A 433 4.37 3.67 -6.03
N PHE A 434 5.27 3.66 -5.03
CA PHE A 434 5.37 4.68 -3.99
C PHE A 434 4.00 4.93 -3.33
N LEU A 435 3.36 3.83 -2.92
CA LEU A 435 2.02 3.73 -2.32
C LEU A 435 2.05 2.61 -1.26
N GLY A 436 0.89 2.01 -0.95
CA GLY A 436 0.82 0.88 -0.02
C GLY A 436 1.65 -0.31 -0.49
N VAL A 437 2.43 -0.89 0.43
CA VAL A 437 3.17 -2.14 0.20
C VAL A 437 2.22 -3.32 -0.02
N HIS A 438 1.07 -3.30 0.66
CA HIS A 438 -0.05 -4.18 0.41
C HIS A 438 -1.08 -3.47 -0.47
N GLU A 439 -1.13 -3.83 -1.74
CA GLU A 439 -2.09 -3.31 -2.71
C GLU A 439 -3.04 -4.43 -3.19
N GLY A 440 -4.28 -4.04 -3.48
CA GLY A 440 -5.24 -4.90 -4.20
C GLY A 440 -4.64 -5.48 -5.48
N THR A 441 -5.13 -6.64 -5.92
CA THR A 441 -4.82 -7.19 -7.25
C THR A 441 -6.06 -7.14 -8.12
N ALA A 442 -5.95 -6.67 -9.36
CA ALA A 442 -6.99 -6.93 -10.34
C ALA A 442 -7.01 -8.43 -10.67
N ILE A 443 -8.21 -9.00 -10.73
CA ILE A 443 -8.46 -10.20 -11.51
C ILE A 443 -8.66 -9.71 -12.94
N THR A 444 -7.58 -9.70 -13.72
CA THR A 444 -7.64 -9.46 -15.18
C THR A 444 -7.96 -10.76 -15.87
#